data_AF-A0A834BDA7-F1
#
_entry.id   AF-A0A834BDA7-F1
#
_cell.length_a   1.000
_cell.length_b   1.000
_cell.length_c   1.000
_cell.angle_alpha   90.00
_cell.angle_beta   90.00
_cell.angle_gamma   90.00
#
_symmetry.space_group_name_H-M   'P 1'
#
loop_
_entity.id
_entity.type
_entity.pdbx_description
1 polymer ?
#
loop_
_entity_poly.entity_id
_entity_poly.type
_entity_poly.pdbx_seq_one_letter_code
_entity_poly.pdbx_strand_id
1 'polypeptide(L)'
;MAHDVDPIELVVFLPALCRKMGVPYCIIKGKARLGRLVHRKTCTTVAFTQVNSEDKGALAKLVEAVRTNYNDRYDEIRRHWGGNVLGPKSVARIAKLEKAKAKELATKLG
;
A
#
# COMPACT_ATOMS: atom_id res chain seq x y z
N MET A 1 4.60 7.08 -6.48
CA MET A 1 5.18 7.67 -5.26
C MET A 1 5.97 6.60 -4.50
N ALA A 2 7.06 6.93 -3.83
CA ALA A 2 7.82 5.97 -3.02
C ALA A 2 7.13 5.70 -1.67
N HIS A 3 7.22 4.47 -1.17
CA HIS A 3 6.64 4.06 0.12
C HIS A 3 7.50 4.36 1.35
N ASP A 4 8.80 4.59 1.16
CA ASP A 4 9.86 4.65 2.17
C ASP A 4 10.43 6.07 2.28
N VAL A 5 9.58 7.06 2.03
CA VAL A 5 9.92 8.48 2.17
C VAL A 5 9.98 8.82 3.64
N ASP A 6 11.04 9.55 3.99
CA ASP A 6 11.30 10.05 5.33
C ASP A 6 11.90 11.46 5.15
N PRO A 7 11.22 12.53 5.62
CA PRO A 7 9.97 12.55 6.39
C PRO A 7 8.69 12.27 5.55
N ILE A 8 7.69 11.60 6.14
CA ILE A 8 6.48 11.11 5.43
C ILE A 8 5.50 12.24 5.04
N GLU A 9 5.56 13.36 5.74
CA GLU A 9 4.75 14.56 5.55
C GLU A 9 4.86 15.11 4.13
N LEU A 10 5.99 14.87 3.46
CA LEU A 10 6.23 15.25 2.07
C LEU A 10 5.26 14.59 1.09
N VAL A 11 4.72 13.42 1.43
CA VAL A 11 3.92 12.60 0.51
C VAL A 11 2.55 12.18 1.06
N VAL A 12 2.26 12.40 2.33
CA VAL A 12 1.02 11.94 2.98
C VAL A 12 -0.26 12.49 2.32
N PHE A 13 -0.23 13.72 1.81
CA PHE A 13 -1.40 14.38 1.21
C PHE A 13 -1.63 13.99 -0.26
N LEU A 14 -0.61 13.45 -0.94
CA LEU A 14 -0.63 13.26 -2.39
C LEU A 14 -1.66 12.23 -2.88
N PRO A 15 -1.91 11.08 -2.23
CA PRO A 15 -2.96 10.15 -2.67
C PRO A 15 -4.35 10.81 -2.71
N ALA A 16 -4.64 11.67 -1.71
CA ALA A 16 -5.89 12.42 -1.65
C ALA A 16 -5.97 13.47 -2.77
N LEU A 17 -4.86 14.17 -3.03
CA LEU A 17 -4.77 15.15 -4.12
C LEU A 17 -4.96 14.49 -5.48
N CYS A 18 -4.26 13.38 -5.75
CA CYS A 18 -4.37 12.63 -7.00
C CYS A 18 -5.81 12.13 -7.24
N ARG A 19 -6.49 11.60 -6.21
CA ARG A 19 -7.91 11.22 -6.32
C ARG A 19 -8.79 12.42 -6.67
N LYS A 20 -8.63 13.54 -5.96
CA LYS A 20 -9.44 14.76 -6.17
C LYS A 20 -9.28 15.32 -7.58
N MET A 21 -8.06 15.26 -8.12
CA MET A 21 -7.73 15.74 -9.46
C MET A 21 -7.96 14.68 -10.56
N GLY A 22 -8.46 13.49 -10.22
CA GLY A 22 -8.69 12.42 -11.19
C GLY A 22 -7.42 11.82 -11.79
N VAL A 23 -6.26 12.02 -11.16
CA VAL A 23 -4.96 11.53 -11.64
C VAL A 23 -4.70 10.12 -11.08
N PRO A 24 -4.46 9.12 -11.94
CA PRO A 24 -4.06 7.78 -11.49
C PRO A 24 -2.74 7.81 -10.70
N TYR A 25 -2.70 7.19 -9.53
CA TYR A 25 -1.49 7.14 -8.70
C TYR A 25 -1.16 5.72 -8.25
N CYS A 26 0.13 5.44 -8.09
CA CYS A 26 0.62 4.18 -7.53
C CYS A 26 1.68 4.43 -6.45
N ILE A 27 1.82 3.47 -5.54
CA ILE A 27 2.87 3.46 -4.52
C ILE A 27 3.88 2.37 -4.86
N ILE A 28 5.13 2.76 -5.08
CA ILE A 28 6.23 1.89 -5.51
C ILE A 28 7.20 1.67 -4.35
N LYS A 29 7.73 0.45 -4.27
CA LYS A 29 8.76 0.09 -3.31
C LYS A 29 10.11 0.71 -3.68
N GLY A 30 10.66 1.55 -2.80
CA GLY A 30 12.03 2.06 -2.82
C GLY A 30 12.17 3.44 -3.47
N LYS A 31 12.46 4.48 -2.68
CA LYS A 31 12.82 5.82 -3.18
C LYS A 31 14.13 5.84 -3.97
N ALA A 32 15.03 4.90 -3.67
CA ALA A 32 16.27 4.71 -4.43
C ALA A 32 16.02 4.19 -5.85
N ARG A 33 15.00 3.33 -6.06
CA ARG A 33 14.63 2.84 -7.38
C ARG A 33 14.09 3.96 -8.26
N LEU A 34 13.27 4.84 -7.70
CA LEU A 34 12.84 6.07 -8.39
C LEU A 34 14.01 7.02 -8.61
N GLY A 35 14.93 7.14 -7.65
CA GLY A 35 16.14 7.94 -7.79
C GLY A 35 16.98 7.52 -9.00
N ARG A 36 17.19 6.20 -9.17
CA ARG A 36 17.95 5.65 -10.31
C ARG A 36 17.36 6.03 -11.66
N LEU A 37 16.02 6.10 -11.78
CA LEU A 37 15.33 6.52 -13.00
C LEU A 37 15.68 7.97 -13.40
N VAL A 38 15.86 8.85 -12.42
CA VAL A 38 16.12 10.28 -12.63
C VAL A 38 17.59 10.66 -12.43
N HIS A 39 18.50 9.67 -12.40
CA HIS A 39 19.94 9.86 -12.15
C HIS A 39 20.26 10.60 -10.85
N ARG A 40 19.48 10.35 -9.78
CA ARG A 40 19.70 10.88 -8.43
C ARG A 40 19.79 9.73 -7.42
N LYS A 41 20.33 9.99 -6.22
CA LYS A 41 20.41 8.98 -5.15
C LYS A 41 19.01 8.54 -4.69
N THR A 42 18.08 9.48 -4.58
CA THR A 42 16.70 9.24 -4.13
C THR A 42 15.72 10.13 -4.89
N CYS A 43 14.49 9.65 -5.06
CA CYS A 43 13.38 10.43 -5.58
C CYS A 43 12.09 10.00 -4.88
N THR A 44 11.27 10.96 -4.44
CA THR A 44 10.02 10.71 -3.71
C THR A 44 8.86 10.42 -4.67
N THR A 45 8.75 11.20 -5.75
CA THR A 45 7.64 11.12 -6.71
C THR A 45 8.12 11.42 -8.13
N VAL A 46 7.59 10.64 -9.09
CA VAL A 46 7.79 10.84 -10.53
C VAL A 46 6.41 10.90 -11.18
N ALA A 47 6.25 11.79 -12.16
CA ALA A 47 5.01 11.95 -12.90
C ALA A 47 5.26 11.74 -14.39
N PHE A 48 4.38 10.99 -15.05
CA PHE A 48 4.30 10.93 -16.50
C PHE A 48 3.37 12.04 -16.97
N THR A 49 3.90 12.99 -17.74
CA THR A 49 3.11 14.11 -18.29
C THR A 49 2.72 13.85 -19.73
N GLN A 50 3.65 13.33 -20.53
CA GLN A 50 3.47 13.00 -21.94
C GLN A 50 4.27 11.72 -22.24
N VAL A 51 3.80 10.96 -23.22
CA VAL A 51 4.49 9.79 -23.77
C VAL A 51 4.43 9.83 -25.28
N ASN A 52 5.42 9.24 -25.93
CA ASN A 52 5.42 9.09 -27.38
C ASN A 52 4.26 8.18 -27.81
N SER A 53 3.89 8.26 -29.09
CA SER A 53 2.73 7.55 -29.62
C SER A 53 2.87 6.03 -29.54
N GLU A 54 4.09 5.52 -29.71
CA GLU A 54 4.45 4.10 -29.60
C GLU A 54 4.18 3.52 -28.20
N ASP A 55 4.31 4.31 -27.13
CA ASP A 55 4.16 3.85 -25.75
C ASP A 55 2.74 4.06 -25.19
N LYS A 56 1.86 4.76 -25.92
CA LYS A 56 0.50 5.09 -25.43
C LYS A 56 -0.30 3.85 -25.03
N GLY A 57 -0.20 2.76 -25.80
CA GLY A 57 -0.91 1.51 -25.50
C GLY A 57 -0.42 0.85 -24.21
N ALA A 58 0.91 0.82 -24.01
CA ALA A 58 1.52 0.27 -22.80
C ALA A 58 1.15 1.10 -21.56
N LEU A 59 1.19 2.44 -21.68
CA LEU A 59 0.79 3.33 -20.60
C LEU A 59 -0.71 3.19 -20.27
N ALA A 60 -1.58 3.09 -21.28
CA ALA A 60 -3.02 2.92 -21.07
C ALA A 60 -3.34 1.67 -20.23
N LYS A 61 -2.69 0.54 -20.55
CA LYS A 61 -2.81 -0.70 -19.79
C LYS A 61 -2.33 -0.56 -18.34
N LEU A 62 -1.21 0.14 -18.13
CA LEU A 62 -0.68 0.42 -16.79
C LEU A 62 -1.62 1.32 -15.99
N VAL A 63 -2.17 2.37 -16.62
CA VAL A 63 -3.10 3.30 -15.99
C VAL A 63 -4.37 2.60 -15.53
N GLU A 64 -4.94 1.73 -16.36
CA GLU A 64 -6.13 0.93 -16.01
C GLU A 64 -5.86 0.07 -14.77
N ALA A 65 -4.79 -0.73 -14.79
CA ALA A 65 -4.42 -1.57 -13.66
C ALA A 65 -4.14 -0.77 -12.37
N VAL A 66 -3.51 0.39 -12.47
CA VAL A 66 -3.22 1.26 -11.33
C VAL A 66 -4.48 1.89 -10.77
N ARG A 67 -5.39 2.37 -11.63
CA ARG A 67 -6.62 3.03 -11.22
C ARG A 67 -7.52 2.11 -10.39
N THR A 68 -7.71 0.88 -10.84
CA THR A 68 -8.50 -0.13 -10.11
C THR A 68 -7.88 -0.47 -8.75
N ASN A 69 -6.55 -0.49 -8.64
CA ASN A 69 -5.87 -0.85 -7.40
C ASN A 69 -5.83 0.27 -6.35
N TYR A 70 -5.82 1.54 -6.76
CA TYR A 70 -5.60 2.67 -5.86
C TYR A 70 -6.74 3.70 -5.88
N ASN A 71 -7.04 4.28 -7.04
CA ASN A 71 -8.00 5.37 -7.15
C ASN A 71 -9.43 4.93 -6.83
N ASP A 72 -9.87 3.81 -7.41
CA ASP A 72 -11.24 3.32 -7.27
C ASP A 72 -11.48 2.74 -5.86
N ARG A 73 -10.43 2.21 -5.24
CA ARG A 73 -10.42 1.66 -3.87
C ARG A 73 -10.09 2.67 -2.78
N TYR A 74 -10.04 3.96 -3.12
CA TYR A 74 -9.57 5.00 -2.19
C TYR A 74 -10.36 5.03 -0.87
N ASP A 75 -11.68 4.85 -0.92
CA ASP A 75 -12.52 4.90 0.29
C ASP A 75 -12.31 3.69 1.21
N GLU A 76 -11.92 2.53 0.66
CA GLU A 76 -11.46 1.38 1.45
C GLU A 76 -10.13 1.71 2.12
N ILE A 77 -9.17 2.20 1.33
CA ILE A 77 -7.81 2.53 1.79
C ILE A 77 -7.87 3.57 2.92
N ARG A 78 -8.73 4.60 2.80
CA ARG A 78 -8.89 5.64 3.82
C ARG A 78 -9.46 5.12 5.14
N ARG A 79 -10.37 4.15 5.08
CA ARG A 79 -11.02 3.56 6.27
C ARG A 79 -10.21 2.41 6.87
N HIS A 80 -9.25 1.88 6.14
CA HIS A 80 -8.41 0.78 6.59
C HIS A 80 -7.31 1.28 7.53
N TRP A 81 -7.44 0.95 8.81
CA TRP A 81 -6.41 1.19 9.81
C TRP A 81 -5.40 0.04 9.83
N GLY A 82 -4.12 0.37 9.70
CA GLY A 82 -3.02 -0.60 9.83
C GLY A 82 -2.60 -0.81 11.29
N GLY A 83 -1.78 -1.84 11.52
CA GLY A 83 -1.23 -2.15 12.84
C GLY A 83 -2.05 -3.21 13.58
N ASN A 84 -2.04 -3.14 14.92
CA ASN A 84 -2.70 -4.13 15.81
C ASN A 84 -2.27 -5.59 15.58
N VAL A 85 -1.05 -5.80 15.08
CA VAL A 85 -0.47 -7.15 14.92
C VAL A 85 0.43 -7.44 16.12
N LEU A 86 0.02 -8.40 16.94
CA LEU A 86 0.79 -8.87 18.08
C LEU A 86 2.07 -9.60 17.63
N GLY A 87 3.12 -9.50 18.46
CA GLY A 87 4.35 -10.25 18.22
C GLY A 87 4.13 -11.76 18.29
N PRO A 88 4.92 -12.56 17.54
CA PRO A 88 4.67 -14.00 17.35
C PRO A 88 4.67 -14.80 18.67
N LYS A 89 5.52 -14.43 19.63
CA LYS A 89 5.56 -15.07 20.96
C LYS A 89 4.24 -14.87 21.74
N SER A 90 3.66 -13.67 21.67
CA SER A 90 2.39 -13.37 22.33
C SER A 90 1.24 -14.11 21.66
N VAL A 91 1.19 -14.09 20.32
CA VAL A 91 0.19 -14.82 19.52
C VAL A 91 0.23 -16.32 19.84
N ALA A 92 1.41 -16.94 19.91
CA ALA A 92 1.56 -18.35 20.25
C ALA A 92 1.05 -18.68 21.67
N ARG A 93 1.30 -17.79 22.65
CA ARG A 93 0.78 -17.95 24.01
C ARG A 93 -0.75 -17.86 24.05
N ILE A 94 -1.33 -16.86 23.39
CA ILE A 94 -2.80 -16.71 23.29
C ILE A 94 -3.40 -17.94 22.62
N ALA A 95 -2.84 -18.38 21.49
CA ALA A 95 -3.32 -19.57 20.78
C ALA A 95 -3.25 -20.84 21.64
N LYS A 96 -2.19 -21.02 22.45
CA LYS A 96 -2.09 -22.15 23.39
C LYS A 96 -3.19 -22.11 24.46
N LEU A 97 -3.46 -20.93 25.01
CA LEU A 97 -4.51 -20.74 26.02
C LEU A 97 -5.90 -20.95 25.42
N GLU A 98 -6.19 -20.38 24.25
CA GLU A 98 -7.46 -20.57 23.52
C GLU A 98 -7.69 -22.05 23.18
N LYS A 99 -6.64 -22.76 22.73
CA LYS A 99 -6.72 -24.21 22.48
C LYS A 99 -7.03 -25.00 23.76
N ALA A 100 -6.44 -24.62 24.89
CA ALA A 100 -6.72 -25.27 26.17
C ALA A 100 -8.17 -25.02 26.62
N LYS A 101 -8.66 -23.77 26.55
CA LYS A 101 -10.06 -23.42 26.85
C LYS A 101 -11.05 -24.16 25.94
N ALA A 102 -10.77 -24.21 24.63
CA ALA A 102 -11.63 -24.91 23.68
C ALA A 102 -11.72 -26.41 23.98
N LYS A 103 -10.59 -27.03 24.37
CA LYS A 103 -10.58 -28.43 24.81
C LYS A 103 -11.42 -28.63 26.09
N GLU A 104 -11.29 -27.74 27.07
CA GLU A 104 -12.07 -27.83 28.32
C GLU A 104 -13.57 -27.67 28.07
N LEU A 105 -13.96 -26.71 27.22
CA LEU A 105 -15.37 -26.46 26.88
C LEU A 105 -15.98 -27.65 26.12
N ALA A 106 -15.24 -28.25 25.19
CA ALA A 106 -15.69 -29.43 24.46
C ALA A 106 -15.95 -30.63 25.39
N THR A 107 -15.09 -30.85 26.39
CA THR A 107 -15.28 -31.92 27.38
C THR A 107 -16.43 -31.65 28.35
N LYS A 108 -16.85 -30.39 28.55
CA LYS A 108 -17.97 -30.03 29.45
C LYS A 108 -19.35 -30.11 28.79
N LEU A 109 -19.41 -30.04 27.46
CA LEU A 109 -20.65 -30.07 26.69
C LEU A 109 -21.01 -31.46 26.15
N GLY A 110 -20.05 -32.39 26.10
CA GLY A 110 -20.27 -33.80 25.79
C GLY A 110 -20.31 -34.65 27.05
#